data_AF-A0ABD0Q3W7-F1
#
_entry.id   AF-A0ABD0Q3W7-F1
#
_cell.length_a   1.000
_cell.length_b   1.000
_cell.length_c   1.000
_cell.angle_alpha   90.00
_cell.angle_beta   90.00
_cell.angle_gamma   90.00
#
_symmetry.space_group_name_H-M   'P 1'
#
loop_
_entity.id
_entity.type
_entity.pdbx_description
1 polymer ?
#
loop_
_entity_poly.entity_id
_entity_poly.type
_entity_poly.pdbx_seq_one_letter_code
_entity_poly.pdbx_strand_id
1 'polypeptide(L)'
;HHFYLALDNQMIVEMLRTELAYLSSCWRMTGRPTLTFPITQSMLVEDGDSIDPCILSTLRKLQDGYFAGARVQLANLSSFLTTSFHTRLSFLDADSEKNLLEEYEEEQEEEESFRPS
;
A
#
# COMPACT_ATOMS: atom_id res chain seq x y z
N HIS A 1 12.39 -10.53 12.27
CA HIS A 1 12.74 -9.30 13.02
C HIS A 1 12.63 -8.03 12.13
N HIS A 2 11.55 -7.90 11.33
CA HIS A 2 11.25 -6.69 10.53
C HIS A 2 9.86 -6.10 10.82
N PHE A 3 9.15 -6.66 11.80
CA PHE A 3 7.71 -6.46 12.02
C PHE A 3 7.34 -5.06 12.54
N TYR A 4 8.22 -4.41 13.31
CA TYR A 4 7.89 -3.13 13.97
C TYR A 4 8.02 -1.90 13.08
N LEU A 5 8.90 -1.96 12.08
CA LEU A 5 9.13 -0.85 11.17
C LEU A 5 7.89 -0.56 10.31
N ALA A 6 7.16 -1.61 9.91
CA ALA A 6 5.91 -1.49 9.15
C ALA A 6 4.69 -1.04 9.98
N LEU A 7 4.84 -0.87 11.31
CA LEU A 7 3.79 -0.33 12.18
C LEU A 7 3.93 1.18 12.41
N ASP A 8 5.07 1.78 12.04
CA ASP A 8 5.28 3.22 12.16
C ASP A 8 4.83 3.94 10.89
N ASN A 9 3.67 4.60 10.98
CA ASN A 9 3.10 5.41 9.92
C ASN A 9 4.07 6.48 9.38
N GLN A 10 4.94 7.05 10.22
CA GLN A 10 5.98 8.00 9.77
C GLN A 10 6.98 7.31 8.86
N MET A 11 7.47 6.13 9.27
CA MET A 11 8.45 5.39 8.49
C MET A 11 7.87 4.93 7.15
N ILE A 12 6.62 4.48 7.15
CA ILE A 12 5.89 4.10 5.93
C ILE A 12 5.78 5.28 4.96
N VAL A 13 5.43 6.48 5.47
CA VAL A 13 5.37 7.71 4.66
C VAL A 13 6.74 8.08 4.08
N GLU A 14 7.82 7.97 4.86
CA GLU A 14 9.17 8.24 4.37
C GLU A 14 9.64 7.21 3.34
N MET A 15 9.27 5.94 3.49
CA MET A 15 9.51 4.90 2.49
C MET A 15 8.78 5.22 1.19
N LEU A 16 7.48 5.56 1.26
CA LEU A 16 6.71 5.99 0.09
C LEU A 16 7.35 7.20 -0.60
N ARG A 17 7.80 8.20 0.17
CA ARG A 17 8.52 9.37 -0.37
C ARG A 17 9.80 8.96 -1.10
N THR A 18 10.58 8.07 -0.50
CA THR A 18 11.86 7.61 -1.06
C THR A 18 11.66 6.83 -2.36
N GLU A 19 10.72 5.88 -2.36
CA GLU A 19 10.35 5.09 -3.54
C GLU A 19 9.85 5.99 -4.68
N LEU A 20 9.00 6.98 -4.38
CA LEU A 20 8.48 7.88 -5.39
C LEU A 20 9.56 8.80 -5.98
N ALA A 21 10.46 9.31 -5.13
CA ALA A 21 11.62 10.08 -5.58
C ALA A 21 12.55 9.25 -6.47
N TYR A 22 12.81 8.00 -6.08
CA TYR A 22 13.61 7.06 -6.88
C TYR A 22 12.96 6.76 -8.23
N LEU A 23 11.66 6.41 -8.25
CA LEU A 23 10.92 6.17 -9.49
C LEU A 23 10.95 7.40 -10.41
N SER A 24 10.71 8.60 -9.86
CA SER A 24 10.74 9.82 -10.67
C SER A 24 12.10 10.10 -11.32
N SER A 25 13.19 9.67 -10.65
CA SER A 25 14.56 9.91 -11.10
C SER A 25 15.07 8.83 -12.06
N CYS A 26 14.60 7.59 -11.88
CA CYS A 26 15.17 6.40 -12.53
C CYS A 26 14.26 5.79 -13.59
N TRP A 27 12.99 6.20 -13.69
CA TRP A 27 12.06 5.67 -14.69
C TRP A 27 12.49 6.09 -16.11
N ARG A 28 12.92 5.11 -16.91
CA ARG A 28 13.41 5.31 -18.29
C ARG A 28 12.48 4.75 -19.36
N MET A 29 11.35 4.18 -18.96
CA MET A 29 10.35 3.65 -19.89
C MET A 29 9.35 4.74 -20.28
N THR A 30 8.77 4.62 -21.47
CA THR A 30 7.67 5.51 -21.88
C THR A 30 6.43 5.30 -21.03
N GLY A 31 5.76 6.38 -20.66
CA GLY A 31 4.51 6.34 -19.89
C GLY A 31 4.66 6.92 -18.49
N ARG A 32 3.64 6.71 -17.66
CA ARG A 32 3.60 7.15 -16.26
C ARG A 32 3.50 5.90 -15.39
N PRO A 33 4.51 5.57 -14.56
CA PRO A 33 4.41 4.41 -13.69
C PRO A 33 3.20 4.56 -12.74
N THR A 34 2.53 3.44 -12.47
CA THR A 34 1.46 3.38 -11.47
C THR A 34 2.03 2.74 -10.21
N LEU A 35 1.86 3.41 -9.07
CA LEU A 35 2.26 2.91 -7.75
C LEU A 35 1.00 2.73 -6.91
N THR A 36 0.92 1.60 -6.22
CA THR A 36 -0.17 1.27 -5.29
C THR A 36 0.35 1.26 -3.87
N PHE A 37 -0.39 1.91 -2.96
CA PHE A 37 -0.07 1.98 -1.55
C PHE A 37 -1.28 1.46 -0.74
N PRO A 38 -1.19 0.28 -0.12
CA PRO A 38 -2.28 -0.24 0.70
C PRO A 38 -2.41 0.56 1.99
N ILE A 39 -3.64 0.85 2.40
CA ILE A 39 -3.95 1.41 3.72
C ILE A 39 -4.48 0.26 4.60
N THR A 40 -3.79 -0.01 5.69
CA THR A 40 -4.12 -1.10 6.63
C THR A 40 -4.77 -0.55 7.90
N GLN A 41 -5.40 -1.42 8.69
CA GLN A 41 -6.07 -1.04 9.95
C GLN A 41 -5.13 -0.32 10.93
N SER A 42 -3.85 -0.68 10.97
CA SER A 42 -2.81 -0.02 11.78
C SER A 42 -2.54 1.44 11.39
N MET A 43 -2.96 1.87 10.19
CA MET A 43 -2.87 3.26 9.73
C MET A 43 -4.08 4.11 10.17
N LEU A 44 -5.05 3.50 10.85
CA LEU A 44 -6.22 4.15 11.42
C LEU A 44 -5.98 4.42 12.92
N VAL A 45 -6.50 5.54 13.40
CA VAL A 45 -6.51 5.96 14.81
C VAL A 45 -7.82 5.51 15.43
N GLU A 46 -7.73 4.91 16.63
CA GLU A 46 -8.83 4.39 17.47
C GLU A 46 -9.82 3.49 16.73
N ASP A 47 -9.86 2.18 17.02
CA ASP A 47 -10.83 1.18 16.50
C ASP A 47 -11.23 1.24 14.99
N GLY A 48 -10.57 2.04 14.17
CA GLY A 48 -10.89 2.30 12.76
C GLY A 48 -11.69 3.57 12.45
N ASP A 49 -11.96 4.46 13.42
CA ASP A 49 -12.85 5.63 13.24
C ASP A 49 -12.20 6.80 12.49
N SER A 50 -10.87 6.92 12.51
CA SER A 50 -10.17 8.01 11.83
C SER A 50 -8.81 7.58 11.26
N ILE A 51 -8.25 8.35 10.33
CA ILE A 51 -6.94 8.06 9.72
C ILE A 51 -5.84 8.77 10.52
N ASP A 52 -4.70 8.12 10.71
CA ASP A 52 -3.51 8.74 11.30
C ASP A 52 -3.18 10.08 10.63
N PRO A 53 -2.98 11.18 11.38
CA PRO A 53 -2.73 12.50 10.81
C PRO A 53 -1.56 12.55 9.82
N CYS A 54 -0.51 11.75 10.03
CA CYS A 54 0.63 11.66 9.12
C CYS A 54 0.21 11.06 7.78
N ILE A 55 -0.54 9.96 7.80
CA ILE A 55 -1.10 9.31 6.60
C ILE A 55 -2.08 10.25 5.90
N LEU A 56 -3.01 10.86 6.63
CA LEU A 56 -3.98 11.79 6.08
C LEU A 56 -3.31 12.99 5.40
N SER A 57 -2.27 13.55 6.01
CA SER A 57 -1.51 14.67 5.41
C SER A 57 -0.81 14.25 4.12
N THR A 58 -0.33 13.00 4.06
CA THR A 58 0.34 12.43 2.89
C THR A 58 -0.66 12.21 1.76
N LEU A 59 -1.85 11.64 2.05
CA LEU A 59 -2.92 11.46 1.07
C LEU A 59 -3.38 12.80 0.48
N ARG A 60 -3.51 13.85 1.29
CA ARG A 60 -3.83 15.20 0.80
C ARG A 60 -2.76 15.75 -0.14
N LYS A 61 -1.47 15.63 0.20
CA LYS A 61 -0.38 16.04 -0.69
C LYS A 61 -0.36 15.26 -2.01
N LEU A 62 -0.67 13.97 -1.97
CA LEU A 62 -0.80 13.15 -3.17
C LEU A 62 -1.99 13.61 -4.03
N GLN A 63 -3.11 13.98 -3.41
CA GLN A 63 -4.28 14.53 -4.09
C GLN A 63 -4.01 15.90 -4.73
N ASP A 64 -3.17 16.72 -4.12
CA ASP A 64 -2.74 18.03 -4.65
C ASP A 64 -1.85 17.91 -5.91
N GLY A 65 -1.40 16.69 -6.25
CA GLY A 65 -0.73 16.40 -7.52
C GLY A 65 0.79 16.64 -7.51
N TYR A 66 1.39 16.93 -6.35
CA TYR A 66 2.83 17.05 -6.21
C TYR A 66 3.33 16.47 -4.89
N PHE A 67 4.20 15.47 -4.97
CA PHE A 67 4.74 14.80 -3.79
C PHE A 67 6.19 14.36 -4.03
N ALA A 68 7.03 14.44 -3.00
CA ALA A 68 8.43 14.01 -3.05
C ALA A 68 9.27 14.56 -4.23
N GLY A 69 8.97 15.77 -4.70
CA GLY A 69 9.67 16.38 -5.84
C GLY A 69 9.12 16.01 -7.22
N ALA A 70 8.09 15.16 -7.29
CA ALA A 70 7.51 14.67 -8.53
C ALA A 70 6.02 15.03 -8.67
N ARG A 71 5.58 15.21 -9.92
CA ARG A 71 4.15 15.33 -10.23
C ARG A 71 3.51 13.96 -10.13
N VAL A 72 2.41 13.89 -9.39
CA VAL A 72 1.65 12.66 -9.16
C VAL A 72 0.21 12.86 -9.59
N GLN A 73 -0.48 11.77 -9.91
CA GLN A 73 -1.90 11.78 -10.23
C GLN A 73 -2.56 10.68 -9.41
N LEU A 74 -3.49 11.07 -8.53
CA LEU A 74 -4.33 10.15 -7.77
C LEU A 74 -5.70 10.05 -8.46
N ALA A 75 -6.17 8.84 -8.73
CA ALA A 75 -7.48 8.59 -9.33
C ALA A 75 -7.94 7.16 -9.04
N ASN A 76 -9.18 6.84 -9.40
CA ASN A 76 -9.65 5.47 -9.42
C ASN A 76 -8.80 4.62 -10.37
N LEU A 77 -8.56 3.36 -10.00
CA LEU A 77 -7.75 2.44 -10.81
C LEU A 77 -8.25 2.36 -12.26
N SER A 78 -9.58 2.34 -12.45
CA SER A 78 -10.23 2.32 -13.77
C SER A 78 -9.80 3.46 -14.68
N SER A 79 -9.46 4.63 -14.15
CA SER A 79 -8.96 5.77 -14.91
C SER A 79 -7.54 5.55 -15.46
N PHE A 80 -6.74 4.72 -14.80
CA PHE A 80 -5.42 4.35 -15.29
C PHE A 80 -5.49 3.21 -16.30
N LEU A 81 -6.41 2.25 -16.09
CA LEU A 81 -6.58 1.08 -16.97
C LEU A 81 -6.80 1.48 -18.44
N THR A 82 -7.47 2.60 -18.73
CA THR A 82 -7.76 3.02 -20.11
C THR A 82 -6.52 3.30 -20.96
N THR A 83 -5.38 3.60 -20.33
CA THR A 83 -4.11 3.89 -21.02
C THR A 83 -2.98 2.95 -20.59
N SER A 84 -3.29 1.91 -19.84
CA SER A 84 -2.29 0.99 -19.29
C SER A 84 -2.18 -0.29 -20.14
N PHE A 85 -1.00 -0.90 -20.09
CA PHE A 85 -0.77 -2.24 -20.60
C PHE A 85 -0.91 -3.23 -19.44
N HIS A 86 -1.74 -4.26 -19.60
CA HIS A 86 -1.99 -5.25 -18.56
C HIS A 86 -1.53 -6.61 -19.03
N THR A 87 -0.87 -7.35 -18.15
CA THR A 87 -0.51 -8.76 -18.37
C THR A 87 -0.91 -9.53 -17.13
N ARG A 88 -1.75 -10.56 -17.30
CA ARG A 88 -2.10 -11.47 -16.21
C ARG A 88 -1.00 -12.51 -16.05
N LEU A 89 -0.40 -12.57 -14.87
CA LEU A 89 0.64 -13.53 -14.53
C LEU A 89 0.02 -14.79 -13.92
N SER A 90 -0.60 -15.61 -14.77
CA SER A 90 -1.36 -16.81 -14.33
C SER A 90 -0.52 -17.89 -13.63
N PHE A 91 0.80 -17.77 -13.62
CA PHE A 91 1.68 -18.68 -12.89
C PHE A 91 1.67 -18.41 -11.37
N LEU A 92 1.26 -17.22 -10.92
CA LEU A 92 1.16 -16.90 -9.49
C LEU A 92 -0.12 -17.46 -8.86
N ASP A 93 -1.18 -17.70 -9.64
CA ASP A 93 -2.49 -18.17 -9.17
C ASP A 93 -2.45 -19.60 -8.59
N ALA A 94 -1.51 -20.44 -9.04
CA ALA A 94 -1.54 -21.87 -8.71
C ALA A 94 -1.20 -22.16 -7.23
N ASP A 95 -0.41 -21.29 -6.60
CA ASP A 95 0.11 -21.50 -5.24
C ASP A 95 -0.25 -20.36 -4.27
N SER A 96 -0.65 -19.16 -4.73
CA SER A 96 -0.75 -18.00 -3.83
C SER A 96 -2.09 -17.86 -3.09
N GLU A 97 -3.24 -18.09 -3.73
CA GLU A 97 -4.55 -17.89 -3.07
C GLU A 97 -4.78 -18.90 -1.95
N LYS A 98 -4.36 -20.16 -2.12
CA LYS A 98 -4.47 -21.18 -1.07
C LYS A 98 -3.57 -20.88 0.12
N ASN A 99 -2.30 -20.58 -0.12
CA ASN A 99 -1.35 -20.33 0.97
C ASN A 99 -1.69 -19.05 1.75
N LEU A 100 -2.15 -17.98 1.08
CA LEU A 100 -2.57 -16.75 1.76
C LEU A 100 -3.80 -16.96 2.63
N LEU A 101 -4.82 -17.66 2.11
CA LEU A 101 -6.04 -17.94 2.88
C LEU A 101 -5.74 -18.86 4.06
N GLU A 102 -4.89 -19.87 3.88
CA GLU A 102 -4.45 -20.75 4.96
C GLU A 102 -3.66 -19.97 6.04
N GLU A 103 -2.78 -19.03 5.66
CA GLU A 103 -2.04 -18.18 6.61
C GLU A 103 -2.97 -17.22 7.39
N TYR A 104 -3.98 -16.63 6.74
CA TYR A 104 -4.97 -15.78 7.44
C TYR A 104 -5.93 -16.56 8.35
N GLU A 105 -6.23 -17.82 8.00
CA GLU A 105 -7.06 -18.70 8.84
C GLU A 105 -6.27 -19.15 10.08
N GLU A 106 -4.99 -19.49 9.94
CA GLU A 106 -4.10 -19.82 11.05
C GLU A 106 -3.91 -18.63 12.03
N GLU A 107 -3.73 -17.40 11.51
CA GLU A 107 -3.62 -16.19 12.34
C GLU A 107 -4.91 -15.91 13.13
N GLN A 108 -6.09 -16.17 12.56
CA GLN A 108 -7.37 -16.00 13.25
C GLN A 108 -7.61 -17.06 14.33
N GLU A 109 -7.25 -18.31 14.07
CA GLU A 109 -7.35 -19.39 15.06
C GLU A 109 -6.39 -19.14 16.24
N GLU A 110 -5.19 -18.62 15.98
CA GLU A 110 -4.26 -18.21 17.04
C GLU A 110 -4.84 -17.05 17.88
N GLU A 111 -5.41 -16.01 17.26
CA GLU A 111 -6.03 -14.89 17.98
C GLU A 111 -7.25 -15.31 18.82
N GLU A 112 -8.07 -16.25 18.36
CA GLU A 112 -9.20 -16.78 19.14
C GLU A 112 -8.74 -17.64 20.33
N SER A 113 -7.61 -18.34 20.22
CA SER A 113 -7.08 -19.20 21.28
C SER A 113 -6.60 -18.41 22.53
N PHE A 114 -6.26 -17.14 22.36
CA PHE A 114 -5.77 -16.27 23.44
C PHE A 114 -6.85 -15.38 24.07
N ARG A 115 -8.12 -15.44 23.62
CA ARG A 115 -9.21 -14.68 24.25
C ARG A 115 -9.64 -15.34 25.57
N PRO A 116 -9.60 -14.62 26.72
CA PRO A 116 -10.05 -15.19 27.99
C PRO A 116 -11.57 -15.40 27.98
N SER A 117 -12.01 -16.51 28.57
CA SER A 117 -13.40 -16.96 28.65
C SER A 117 -14.32 -16.05 29.48
#